data_AF-A0A4S9ZDR8-F1
#
_entry.id   AF-A0A4S9ZDR8-F1
#
_cell.length_a   1.000
_cell.length_b   1.000
_cell.length_c   1.000
_cell.angle_alpha   90.00
_cell.angle_beta   90.00
_cell.angle_gamma   90.00
#
_symmetry.space_group_name_H-M   'P 1'
#
loop_
_entity.id
_entity.type
_entity.pdbx_description
1 polymer ?
#
loop_
_entity_poly.entity_id
_entity_poly.type
_entity_poly.pdbx_seq_one_letter_code
_entity_poly.pdbx_strand_id
1 'polypeptide(L)'
;MPGYEGYLNERVATLPEILQDAGYLTLISGKWHLGLTPERSPKARGFERSFAHLPACSNHYAYEPQLETPDKIPDFMTMSFIALHSEDGEYVKKLPDGWYSSNGYGDKMLSYLKERNEKKDERPFFGYLPFTAPHWPLQAPDEYIAHYKGVYDEGPEVLRQKRLQRMQEIGLIARGVEPHAVIADEVKAWDALTSEEKAKSAKAMEVFAAMVECIDANVGKVVDYLEQTGELDNTMVCFMSDNGAEGAAYEAYPIVQGQMMQHLKKYYNNSIENIGRGDSFVWYGPHWAQAATAPSRLYKAFTTEGGVRVPFVARFPSNVETRSDGFIDGPVEVASSGSHVSVEKGSITHDFATVMDLCPTILEMAGVAHPAPNYKGRNIVPMRGESMLSFIEGRSHSTHSEDHVTGWETCGRAAVRCGDWKIVFIPKRRWTVVQD
;
A
#
# COMPACT_ATOMS: atom_id res chain seq x y z
N MET A 1 -18.41 -11.08 14.83
CA MET A 1 -19.44 -10.53 13.92
C MET A 1 -19.10 -11.01 12.51
N PRO A 2 -20.07 -11.40 11.67
CA PRO A 2 -19.80 -11.67 10.26
C PRO A 2 -18.99 -10.54 9.62
N GLY A 3 -17.88 -10.85 8.94
CA GLY A 3 -16.97 -9.85 8.35
C GLY A 3 -15.86 -9.34 9.27
N TYR A 4 -15.80 -9.79 10.53
CA TYR A 4 -14.76 -9.44 11.51
C TYR A 4 -13.97 -10.68 11.96
N GLU A 5 -13.77 -11.63 11.04
CA GLU A 5 -13.07 -12.89 11.34
C GLU A 5 -11.58 -12.68 11.64
N GLY A 6 -10.98 -11.59 11.14
CA GLY A 6 -9.54 -11.30 11.28
C GLY A 6 -8.66 -12.00 10.24
N TYR A 7 -9.27 -12.53 9.18
CA TYR A 7 -8.61 -13.20 8.05
C TYR A 7 -9.56 -13.24 6.84
N LEU A 8 -9.03 -13.55 5.66
CA LEU A 8 -9.83 -13.71 4.44
C LEU A 8 -10.71 -14.96 4.55
N ASN A 9 -12.02 -14.76 4.64
CA ASN A 9 -12.99 -15.84 4.81
C ASN A 9 -13.31 -16.55 3.48
N GLU A 10 -14.21 -17.54 3.55
CA GLU A 10 -14.62 -18.39 2.41
C GLU A 10 -15.92 -17.90 1.73
N ARG A 11 -16.48 -16.77 2.14
CA ARG A 11 -17.67 -16.17 1.50
C ARG A 11 -17.32 -15.42 0.21
N VAL A 12 -16.05 -15.47 -0.19
CA VAL A 12 -15.49 -14.84 -1.38
C VAL A 12 -14.62 -15.86 -2.13
N ALA A 13 -14.51 -15.70 -3.44
CA ALA A 13 -13.44 -16.28 -4.24
C ALA A 13 -12.40 -15.19 -4.49
N THR A 14 -11.12 -15.49 -4.31
CA THR A 14 -10.06 -14.52 -4.60
C THR A 14 -9.83 -14.40 -6.11
N LEU A 15 -9.32 -13.26 -6.56
CA LEU A 15 -8.86 -13.07 -7.93
C LEU A 15 -7.88 -14.19 -8.40
N PRO A 16 -6.82 -14.55 -7.65
CA PRO A 16 -5.94 -15.63 -8.04
C PRO A 16 -6.61 -17.01 -8.04
N GLU A 17 -7.57 -17.30 -7.15
CA GLU A 17 -8.37 -18.54 -7.23
C GLU A 17 -9.09 -18.65 -8.60
N ILE A 18 -9.70 -17.55 -9.05
CA ILE A 18 -10.45 -17.48 -10.31
C ILE A 18 -9.51 -17.55 -11.53
N LEU A 19 -8.42 -16.77 -11.52
CA LEU A 19 -7.46 -16.75 -12.63
C LEU A 19 -6.71 -18.07 -12.79
N GLN A 20 -6.38 -18.74 -11.68
CA GLN A 20 -5.76 -20.06 -11.72
C GLN A 20 -6.67 -21.09 -12.39
N ASP A 21 -7.97 -21.09 -12.09
CA ASP A 21 -8.95 -21.96 -12.75
C ASP A 21 -9.07 -21.64 -14.27
N ALA A 22 -8.77 -20.40 -14.66
CA ALA A 22 -8.72 -19.94 -16.06
C ALA A 22 -7.36 -20.16 -16.76
N GLY A 23 -6.41 -20.81 -16.10
CA GLY A 23 -5.12 -21.18 -16.69
C GLY A 23 -3.98 -20.17 -16.52
N TYR A 24 -4.14 -19.17 -15.63
CA TYR A 24 -3.04 -18.27 -15.29
C TYR A 24 -2.06 -18.91 -14.30
N LEU A 25 -0.78 -18.60 -14.46
CA LEU A 25 0.22 -18.77 -13.41
C LEU A 25 0.08 -17.64 -12.38
N THR A 26 -0.23 -17.98 -11.13
CA THR A 26 -0.45 -17.00 -10.05
C THR A 26 0.74 -16.92 -9.11
N LEU A 27 1.31 -15.73 -8.97
CA LEU A 27 2.55 -15.45 -8.26
C LEU A 27 2.34 -14.38 -7.19
N ILE A 28 2.85 -14.58 -5.99
CA ILE A 28 2.93 -13.54 -4.95
C ILE A 28 4.30 -13.50 -4.29
N SER A 29 4.81 -12.29 -4.06
CA SER A 29 5.99 -12.06 -3.25
C SER A 29 5.79 -10.82 -2.38
N GLY A 30 5.63 -10.99 -1.06
CA GLY A 30 5.42 -9.85 -0.15
C GLY A 30 4.40 -10.06 0.96
N LYS A 31 3.86 -8.98 1.50
CA LYS A 31 2.86 -8.95 2.57
C LYS A 31 1.55 -9.62 2.18
N TRP A 32 1.07 -10.52 3.04
CA TRP A 32 -0.23 -11.17 2.91
C TRP A 32 -1.28 -10.51 3.80
N HIS A 33 -1.06 -10.46 5.12
CA HIS A 33 -1.95 -9.81 6.10
C HIS A 33 -3.42 -10.30 6.08
N LEU A 34 -3.68 -11.48 5.53
CA LEU A 34 -5.03 -12.03 5.34
C LEU A 34 -5.19 -13.42 6.01
N GLY A 35 -4.21 -13.84 6.79
CA GLY A 35 -4.22 -15.08 7.55
C GLY A 35 -2.82 -15.51 7.97
N LEU A 36 -2.72 -16.20 9.12
CA LEU A 36 -1.43 -16.61 9.69
C LEU A 36 -1.16 -18.12 9.63
N THR A 37 -2.16 -18.94 9.27
CA THR A 37 -2.06 -20.41 9.27
C THR A 37 -1.88 -20.98 7.86
N PRO A 38 -1.35 -22.21 7.70
CA PRO A 38 -1.15 -22.83 6.38
C PRO A 38 -2.43 -22.88 5.53
N GLU A 39 -3.60 -23.14 6.15
CA GLU A 39 -4.91 -23.20 5.48
C GLU A 39 -5.40 -21.83 5.00
N ARG A 40 -4.75 -20.75 5.47
CA ARG A 40 -5.05 -19.36 5.11
C ARG A 40 -3.89 -18.68 4.39
N SER A 41 -2.87 -19.45 4.02
CA SER A 41 -1.72 -18.97 3.27
C SER A 41 -2.13 -18.55 1.85
N PRO A 42 -1.31 -17.77 1.14
CA PRO A 42 -1.58 -17.45 -0.26
C PRO A 42 -1.70 -18.70 -1.14
N LYS A 43 -0.94 -19.77 -0.84
CA LYS A 43 -1.03 -21.07 -1.53
C LYS A 43 -2.44 -21.66 -1.45
N ALA A 44 -3.04 -21.61 -0.26
CA ALA A 44 -4.42 -22.08 -0.05
C ALA A 44 -5.47 -21.18 -0.73
N ARG A 45 -5.10 -19.96 -1.13
CA ARG A 45 -5.98 -18.92 -1.67
C ARG A 45 -5.64 -18.53 -3.11
N GLY A 46 -5.13 -19.50 -3.89
CA GLY A 46 -5.06 -19.43 -5.35
C GLY A 46 -3.70 -19.04 -5.93
N PHE A 47 -2.66 -18.86 -5.11
CA PHE A 47 -1.30 -18.61 -5.62
C PHE A 47 -0.53 -19.92 -5.84
N GLU A 48 -0.12 -20.20 -7.08
CA GLU A 48 0.68 -21.38 -7.42
C GLU A 48 2.08 -21.30 -6.82
N ARG A 49 2.73 -20.12 -6.89
CA ARG A 49 3.98 -19.81 -6.19
C ARG A 49 3.80 -18.61 -5.28
N SER A 50 4.32 -18.72 -4.07
CA SER A 50 4.14 -17.72 -3.04
C SER A 50 5.33 -17.65 -2.10
N PHE A 51 5.85 -16.45 -1.89
CA PHE A 51 6.74 -16.13 -0.77
C PHE A 51 6.14 -14.94 -0.02
N ALA A 52 5.57 -15.19 1.16
CA ALA A 52 4.70 -14.22 1.79
C ALA A 52 5.00 -13.94 3.25
N HIS A 53 5.06 -12.66 3.60
CA HIS A 53 5.04 -12.17 4.98
C HIS A 53 3.61 -12.19 5.51
N LEU A 54 3.32 -13.05 6.48
CA LEU A 54 1.93 -13.29 6.92
C LEU A 54 1.34 -12.15 7.77
N PRO A 55 2.06 -11.57 8.75
CA PRO A 55 1.55 -10.48 9.60
C PRO A 55 1.37 -9.12 8.90
N ALA A 56 0.85 -8.16 9.65
CA ALA A 56 0.64 -6.78 9.20
C ALA A 56 1.93 -6.00 8.90
N CYS A 57 2.97 -6.29 9.68
CA CYS A 57 4.28 -5.63 9.65
C CYS A 57 5.32 -6.53 10.32
N SER A 58 6.60 -6.22 10.14
CA SER A 58 7.69 -6.77 10.95
C SER A 58 8.92 -5.89 10.83
N ASN A 59 9.98 -6.23 11.57
CA ASN A 59 11.32 -5.72 11.28
C ASN A 59 11.73 -6.04 9.82
N HIS A 60 12.18 -5.05 9.07
CA HIS A 60 12.52 -5.20 7.64
C HIS A 60 13.82 -5.97 7.43
N TYR A 61 14.69 -6.02 8.45
CA TYR A 61 15.92 -6.82 8.49
C TYR A 61 15.76 -8.16 9.21
N ALA A 62 14.53 -8.51 9.63
CA ALA A 62 14.25 -9.67 10.46
C ALA A 62 15.09 -9.70 11.77
N TYR A 63 15.46 -8.52 12.28
CA TYR A 63 16.11 -8.40 13.58
C TYR A 63 15.10 -8.68 14.69
N GLU A 64 15.46 -9.61 15.59
CA GLU A 64 14.74 -9.92 16.82
C GLU A 64 15.59 -9.52 18.03
N PRO A 65 15.05 -8.73 18.98
CA PRO A 65 15.82 -8.28 20.14
C PRO A 65 16.18 -9.45 21.05
N GLN A 66 17.42 -9.45 21.55
CA GLN A 66 17.91 -10.47 22.47
C GLN A 66 17.51 -10.09 23.91
N LEU A 67 16.47 -10.74 24.42
CA LEU A 67 15.88 -10.38 25.72
C LEU A 67 16.69 -10.92 26.91
N GLU A 68 16.71 -10.15 27.98
CA GLU A 68 17.24 -10.58 29.27
C GLU A 68 16.11 -11.21 30.08
N THR A 69 16.37 -12.29 30.82
CA THR A 69 15.35 -12.86 31.71
C THR A 69 15.09 -11.89 32.89
N PRO A 70 13.84 -11.54 33.24
CA PRO A 70 12.54 -12.11 32.83
C PRO A 70 11.75 -11.28 31.79
N ASP A 71 12.42 -10.39 31.04
CA ASP A 71 11.78 -9.45 30.13
C ASP A 71 11.05 -10.17 28.99
N LYS A 72 10.00 -9.51 28.48
CA LYS A 72 9.13 -10.01 27.41
C LYS A 72 8.95 -8.94 26.34
N ILE A 73 8.63 -9.39 25.12
CA ILE A 73 8.15 -8.49 24.07
C ILE A 73 6.79 -7.91 24.52
N PRO A 74 6.60 -6.59 24.46
CA PRO A 74 5.30 -5.97 24.74
C PRO A 74 4.22 -6.48 23.78
N ASP A 75 2.99 -6.68 24.27
CA ASP A 75 1.87 -7.21 23.48
C ASP A 75 1.62 -6.41 22.18
N PHE A 76 1.80 -5.09 22.21
CA PHE A 76 1.66 -4.27 21.00
C PHE A 76 2.70 -4.63 19.92
N MET A 77 3.91 -5.03 20.33
CA MET A 77 5.00 -5.42 19.42
C MET A 77 4.89 -6.88 18.98
N THR A 78 4.02 -7.71 19.58
CA THR A 78 3.91 -9.12 19.18
C THR A 78 3.48 -9.30 17.72
N MET A 79 2.81 -8.28 17.16
CA MET A 79 2.39 -8.22 15.76
C MET A 79 3.50 -7.78 14.79
N SER A 80 4.64 -7.30 15.29
CA SER A 80 5.69 -6.64 14.49
C SER A 80 7.12 -7.13 14.77
N PHE A 81 7.34 -8.02 15.74
CA PHE A 81 8.71 -8.46 16.07
C PHE A 81 9.18 -9.67 15.26
N ILE A 82 8.31 -10.64 14.96
CA ILE A 82 8.67 -11.82 14.16
C ILE A 82 8.44 -11.53 12.68
N ALA A 83 9.47 -11.73 11.86
CA ALA A 83 9.36 -11.76 10.40
C ALA A 83 8.77 -13.11 9.94
N LEU A 84 7.52 -13.39 10.29
CA LEU A 84 6.86 -14.66 9.98
C LEU A 84 6.52 -14.75 8.49
N HIS A 85 7.27 -15.60 7.78
CA HIS A 85 7.07 -15.85 6.35
C HIS A 85 6.57 -17.27 6.07
N SER A 86 5.86 -17.43 4.97
CA SER A 86 5.52 -18.72 4.37
C SER A 86 5.97 -18.77 2.92
N GLU A 87 6.53 -19.91 2.50
CA GLU A 87 6.82 -20.21 1.10
C GLU A 87 6.00 -21.44 0.68
N ASP A 88 5.17 -21.26 -0.33
CA ASP A 88 4.33 -22.32 -0.93
C ASP A 88 3.47 -23.12 0.07
N GLY A 89 2.99 -22.44 1.12
CA GLY A 89 2.10 -22.99 2.15
C GLY A 89 2.81 -23.49 3.40
N GLU A 90 4.15 -23.55 3.39
CA GLU A 90 4.98 -23.97 4.52
C GLU A 90 5.61 -22.76 5.20
N TYR A 91 5.81 -22.81 6.52
CA TYR A 91 6.51 -21.73 7.23
C TYR A 91 8.00 -21.71 6.89
N VAL A 92 8.53 -20.52 6.58
CA VAL A 92 9.95 -20.30 6.36
C VAL A 92 10.67 -20.33 7.71
N LYS A 93 11.61 -21.26 7.86
CA LYS A 93 12.36 -21.44 9.12
C LYS A 93 13.44 -20.38 9.33
N LYS A 94 14.05 -19.91 8.25
CA LYS A 94 15.12 -18.91 8.27
C LYS A 94 15.09 -18.11 6.97
N LEU A 95 15.14 -16.79 7.09
CA LEU A 95 15.33 -15.90 5.94
C LEU A 95 16.81 -15.91 5.51
N PRO A 96 17.10 -15.57 4.23
CA PRO A 96 18.47 -15.44 3.75
C PRO A 96 19.31 -14.49 4.60
N ASP A 97 20.62 -14.75 4.68
CA ASP A 97 21.55 -13.81 5.33
C ASP A 97 21.57 -12.49 4.53
N GLY A 98 21.68 -11.35 5.23
CA GLY A 98 21.58 -10.03 4.60
C GLY A 98 20.15 -9.64 4.17
N TRP A 99 19.13 -10.31 4.72
CA TRP A 99 17.72 -10.02 4.44
C TRP A 99 17.38 -8.54 4.59
N TYR A 100 16.73 -7.98 3.57
CA TYR A 100 15.96 -6.76 3.66
C TYR A 100 14.66 -6.95 2.87
N SER A 101 13.52 -6.67 3.50
CA SER A 101 12.18 -6.99 2.99
C SER A 101 11.96 -6.65 1.50
N SER A 102 12.08 -5.39 1.06
CA SER A 102 11.81 -5.01 -0.33
C SER A 102 12.73 -5.71 -1.33
N ASN A 103 14.01 -5.89 -0.98
CA ASN A 103 14.97 -6.63 -1.82
C ASN A 103 14.56 -8.10 -1.93
N GLY A 104 14.27 -8.74 -0.79
CA GLY A 104 13.84 -10.13 -0.76
C GLY A 104 12.56 -10.38 -1.55
N TYR A 105 11.58 -9.46 -1.48
CA TYR A 105 10.35 -9.59 -2.25
C TYR A 105 10.56 -9.39 -3.75
N GLY A 106 11.31 -8.36 -4.15
CA GLY A 106 11.67 -8.12 -5.54
C GLY A 106 12.44 -9.29 -6.16
N ASP A 107 13.47 -9.79 -5.45
CA ASP A 107 14.31 -10.90 -5.91
C ASP A 107 13.50 -12.20 -6.05
N LYS A 108 12.58 -12.47 -5.11
CA LYS A 108 11.68 -13.65 -5.20
C LYS A 108 10.71 -13.55 -6.37
N MET A 109 10.07 -12.40 -6.59
CA MET A 109 9.19 -12.22 -7.76
C MET A 109 9.96 -12.42 -9.07
N LEU A 110 11.15 -11.81 -9.16
CA LEU A 110 12.03 -11.98 -10.30
C LEU A 110 12.43 -13.45 -10.51
N SER A 111 12.72 -14.20 -9.43
CA SER A 111 13.01 -15.63 -9.54
C SER A 111 11.84 -16.43 -10.11
N TYR A 112 10.59 -16.14 -9.70
CA TYR A 112 9.42 -16.85 -10.22
C TYR A 112 9.19 -16.57 -11.71
N LEU A 113 9.38 -15.32 -12.14
CA LEU A 113 9.28 -14.95 -13.55
C LEU A 113 10.40 -15.59 -14.39
N LYS A 114 11.64 -15.63 -13.88
CA LYS A 114 12.76 -16.34 -14.52
C LYS A 114 12.49 -17.84 -14.64
N GLU A 115 12.01 -18.47 -13.57
CA GLU A 115 11.64 -19.89 -13.58
C GLU A 115 10.54 -20.20 -14.62
N ARG A 116 9.53 -19.32 -14.78
CA ARG A 116 8.50 -19.45 -15.83
C ARG A 116 9.14 -19.49 -17.22
N ASN A 117 10.02 -18.53 -17.51
CA ASN A 117 10.72 -18.43 -18.79
C ASN A 117 11.66 -19.62 -19.04
N GLU A 118 12.44 -20.04 -18.03
CA GLU A 118 13.33 -21.20 -18.11
C GLU A 118 12.58 -22.51 -18.38
N LYS A 119 11.39 -22.66 -17.77
CA LYS A 119 10.50 -23.82 -17.98
C LYS A 119 9.71 -23.74 -19.29
N LYS A 120 9.79 -22.63 -20.03
CA LYS A 120 8.98 -22.37 -21.24
C LYS A 120 7.48 -22.50 -20.95
N ASP A 121 7.06 -21.99 -19.80
CA ASP A 121 5.66 -21.95 -19.43
C ASP A 121 4.99 -20.75 -20.11
N GLU A 122 4.26 -21.03 -21.19
CA GLU A 122 3.61 -20.04 -22.04
C GLU A 122 2.29 -19.49 -21.44
N ARG A 123 1.86 -19.97 -20.26
CA ARG A 123 0.64 -19.43 -19.60
C ARG A 123 0.81 -17.94 -19.30
N PRO A 124 -0.26 -17.13 -19.38
CA PRO A 124 -0.23 -15.77 -18.83
C PRO A 124 -0.04 -15.82 -17.31
N PHE A 125 0.47 -14.75 -16.71
CA PHE A 125 0.70 -14.69 -15.27
C PHE A 125 -0.11 -13.58 -14.59
N PHE A 126 -0.43 -13.81 -13.32
CA PHE A 126 -0.89 -12.78 -12.38
C PHE A 126 0.18 -12.63 -11.30
N GLY A 127 0.93 -11.53 -11.33
CA GLY A 127 1.98 -11.22 -10.37
C GLY A 127 1.52 -10.20 -9.33
N TYR A 128 1.54 -10.58 -8.05
CA TYR A 128 1.22 -9.69 -6.94
C TYR A 128 2.46 -9.42 -6.08
N LEU A 129 2.90 -8.15 -6.03
CA LEU A 129 4.12 -7.71 -5.33
C LEU A 129 3.79 -6.73 -4.18
N PRO A 130 3.11 -7.18 -3.11
CA PRO A 130 2.72 -6.30 -2.00
C PRO A 130 3.90 -6.05 -1.04
N PHE A 131 4.60 -4.93 -1.17
CA PHE A 131 5.67 -4.59 -0.24
C PHE A 131 5.18 -4.39 1.21
N THR A 132 6.05 -4.65 2.19
CA THR A 132 5.82 -4.21 3.58
C THR A 132 6.30 -2.77 3.80
N ALA A 133 7.28 -2.29 3.04
CA ALA A 133 7.71 -0.90 3.03
C ALA A 133 6.63 0.01 2.41
N PRO A 134 6.57 1.31 2.77
CA PRO A 134 7.41 2.02 3.74
C PRO A 134 6.78 2.04 5.15
N HIS A 135 6.11 0.96 5.55
CA HIS A 135 5.51 0.85 6.87
C HIS A 135 6.60 0.84 7.96
N TRP A 136 6.23 1.20 9.20
CA TRP A 136 7.15 1.09 10.33
C TRP A 136 7.42 -0.37 10.74
N PRO A 137 8.54 -0.66 11.41
CA PRO A 137 9.61 0.29 11.80
C PRO A 137 10.35 0.85 10.58
N LEU A 138 10.57 2.17 10.54
CA LEU A 138 11.23 2.80 9.40
C LEU A 138 12.70 2.36 9.36
N GLN A 139 13.05 1.58 8.33
CA GLN A 139 14.32 0.90 8.18
C GLN A 139 14.67 0.79 6.70
N ALA A 140 15.89 1.16 6.31
CA ALA A 140 16.34 1.11 4.91
C ALA A 140 17.86 0.90 4.82
N PRO A 141 18.39 0.37 3.70
CA PRO A 141 19.83 0.23 3.53
C PRO A 141 20.54 1.59 3.58
N ASP A 142 21.70 1.64 4.24
CA ASP A 142 22.47 2.87 4.48
C ASP A 142 22.80 3.62 3.16
N GLU A 143 23.00 2.89 2.06
CA GLU A 143 23.23 3.45 0.72
C GLU A 143 22.06 4.34 0.23
N TYR A 144 20.80 3.91 0.43
CA TYR A 144 19.63 4.70 0.07
C TYR A 144 19.40 5.84 1.06
N ILE A 145 19.65 5.62 2.36
CA ILE A 145 19.52 6.67 3.38
C ILE A 145 20.45 7.84 3.09
N ALA A 146 21.67 7.56 2.57
CA ALA A 146 22.65 8.58 2.24
C ALA A 146 22.17 9.59 1.19
N HIS A 147 21.26 9.21 0.28
CA HIS A 147 20.72 10.09 -0.76
C HIS A 147 19.91 11.25 -0.18
N TYR A 148 19.33 11.09 1.00
CA TYR A 148 18.37 12.04 1.59
C TYR A 148 18.95 12.92 2.69
N LYS A 149 20.25 12.81 2.97
CA LYS A 149 20.89 13.55 4.06
C LYS A 149 20.63 15.06 3.95
N GLY A 150 19.93 15.62 4.94
CA GLY A 150 19.63 17.05 5.04
C GLY A 150 18.47 17.54 4.16
N VAL A 151 17.84 16.66 3.37
CA VAL A 151 16.71 17.02 2.48
C VAL A 151 15.49 17.49 3.28
N TYR A 152 15.35 17.03 4.52
CA TYR A 152 14.17 17.23 5.35
C TYR A 152 14.38 18.14 6.56
N ASP A 153 15.51 18.87 6.63
CA ASP A 153 15.88 19.73 7.76
C ASP A 153 14.93 20.92 7.96
N GLU A 154 14.23 21.35 6.91
CA GLU A 154 13.23 22.44 6.97
C GLU A 154 11.90 21.99 7.60
N GLY A 155 11.71 20.69 7.79
CA GLY A 155 10.55 20.14 8.50
C GLY A 155 9.31 19.88 7.64
N PRO A 156 8.27 19.29 8.27
CA PRO A 156 7.10 18.74 7.58
C PRO A 156 6.19 19.78 6.95
N GLU A 157 6.05 20.98 7.54
CA GLU A 157 5.18 22.01 6.96
C GLU A 157 5.77 22.58 5.67
N VAL A 158 7.09 22.80 5.63
CA VAL A 158 7.76 23.23 4.40
C VAL A 158 7.64 22.16 3.33
N LEU A 159 7.80 20.88 3.68
CA LEU A 159 7.55 19.77 2.75
C LEU A 159 6.10 19.76 2.25
N ARG A 160 5.11 19.98 3.13
CA ARG A 160 3.69 20.04 2.77
C ARG A 160 3.42 21.11 1.73
N GLN A 161 3.97 22.31 1.90
CA GLN A 161 3.84 23.41 0.94
C GLN A 161 4.50 23.08 -0.39
N LYS A 162 5.73 22.54 -0.38
CA LYS A 162 6.43 22.08 -1.60
C LYS A 162 5.60 21.01 -2.35
N ARG A 163 4.96 20.07 -1.64
CA ARG A 163 4.10 19.04 -2.24
C ARG A 163 2.83 19.63 -2.84
N LEU A 164 2.13 20.51 -2.12
CA LEU A 164 0.93 21.19 -2.62
C LEU A 164 1.23 21.97 -3.90
N GLN A 165 2.31 22.76 -3.89
CA GLN A 165 2.76 23.51 -5.06
C GLN A 165 3.05 22.57 -6.23
N ARG A 166 3.85 21.51 -6.00
CA ARG A 166 4.21 20.57 -7.07
C ARG A 166 2.99 19.85 -7.66
N MET A 167 2.04 19.42 -6.83
CA MET A 167 0.82 18.75 -7.29
C MET A 167 -0.06 19.69 -8.13
N GLN A 168 -0.11 20.98 -7.80
CA GLN A 168 -0.79 21.99 -8.64
C GLN A 168 -0.06 22.23 -9.97
N GLU A 169 1.27 22.27 -9.95
CA GLU A 169 2.09 22.46 -11.16
C GLU A 169 1.92 21.33 -12.17
N ILE A 170 1.79 20.09 -11.70
CA ILE A 170 1.64 18.90 -12.57
C ILE A 170 0.18 18.49 -12.80
N GLY A 171 -0.79 19.24 -12.26
CA GLY A 171 -2.21 19.00 -12.52
C GLY A 171 -2.84 17.82 -11.77
N LEU A 172 -2.22 17.33 -10.68
CA LEU A 172 -2.81 16.29 -9.82
C LEU A 172 -3.92 16.83 -8.90
N ILE A 173 -3.94 18.14 -8.66
CA ILE A 173 -4.98 18.83 -7.89
C ILE A 173 -5.32 20.17 -8.56
N ALA A 174 -6.58 20.59 -8.42
CA ALA A 174 -7.05 21.87 -8.94
C ALA A 174 -6.28 23.06 -8.34
N ARG A 175 -6.07 24.11 -9.16
CA ARG A 175 -5.55 25.40 -8.68
C ARG A 175 -6.57 26.02 -7.72
N GLY A 176 -6.11 26.49 -6.57
CA GLY A 176 -6.96 27.11 -5.56
C GLY A 176 -7.68 26.13 -4.62
N VAL A 177 -7.39 24.81 -4.70
CA VAL A 177 -7.86 23.87 -3.67
C VAL A 177 -7.40 24.33 -2.28
N GLU A 178 -8.34 24.37 -1.34
CA GLU A 178 -8.04 24.73 0.05
C GLU A 178 -7.55 23.47 0.80
N PRO A 179 -6.28 23.42 1.23
CA PRO A 179 -5.78 22.28 1.98
C PRO A 179 -6.37 22.28 3.38
N HIS A 180 -6.81 21.10 3.84
CA HIS A 180 -7.25 20.95 5.22
C HIS A 180 -6.10 21.31 6.18
N ALA A 181 -6.42 21.93 7.32
CA ALA A 181 -5.45 22.24 8.37
C ALA A 181 -4.78 20.97 8.92
N VAL A 182 -3.51 21.04 9.30
CA VAL A 182 -2.84 19.92 9.96
C VAL A 182 -3.46 19.73 11.34
N ILE A 183 -3.88 18.50 11.68
CA ILE A 183 -4.35 18.13 13.02
C ILE A 183 -3.33 17.18 13.63
N ALA A 184 -2.68 17.60 14.72
CA ALA A 184 -1.63 16.85 15.39
C ALA A 184 -1.50 17.24 16.88
N ASP A 185 -2.61 17.53 17.56
CA ASP A 185 -2.63 18.10 18.91
C ASP A 185 -1.94 17.21 19.97
N GLU A 186 -1.78 15.92 19.67
CA GLU A 186 -1.09 14.94 20.52
C GLU A 186 0.45 15.03 20.50
N VAL A 187 1.05 15.79 19.59
CA VAL A 187 2.52 15.93 19.46
C VAL A 187 2.94 17.39 19.35
N LYS A 188 4.21 17.67 19.65
CA LYS A 188 4.77 19.02 19.48
C LYS A 188 4.87 19.38 18.00
N ALA A 189 4.49 20.61 17.66
CA ALA A 189 4.77 21.18 16.35
C ALA A 189 6.29 21.33 16.13
N TRP A 190 6.72 21.35 14.87
CA TRP A 190 8.13 21.42 14.47
C TRP A 190 8.89 22.56 15.18
N ASP A 191 8.33 23.76 15.23
CA ASP A 191 9.01 24.92 15.82
C ASP A 191 9.16 24.84 17.34
N ALA A 192 8.40 23.96 18.00
CA ALA A 192 8.51 23.69 19.43
C ALA A 192 9.48 22.53 19.76
N LEU A 193 10.04 21.86 18.75
CA LEU A 193 11.04 20.80 18.94
C LEU A 193 12.43 21.39 19.22
N THR A 194 13.18 20.74 20.11
CA THR A 194 14.61 20.95 20.29
C THR A 194 15.40 20.54 19.03
N SER A 195 16.65 21.00 18.91
CA SER A 195 17.51 20.64 17.77
C SER A 195 17.72 19.13 17.62
N GLU A 196 17.83 18.39 18.74
CA GLU A 196 17.97 16.94 18.71
C GLU A 196 16.67 16.24 18.26
N GLU A 197 15.50 16.69 18.76
CA GLU A 197 14.20 16.18 18.31
C GLU A 197 13.98 16.44 16.81
N LYS A 198 14.34 17.63 16.31
CA LYS A 198 14.28 17.95 14.87
C LYS A 198 15.18 17.03 14.06
N ALA A 199 16.42 16.83 14.48
CA ALA A 199 17.38 15.97 13.78
C ALA A 199 16.90 14.51 13.71
N LYS A 200 16.37 13.95 14.81
CA LYS A 200 15.78 12.60 14.82
C LYS A 200 14.55 12.49 13.93
N SER A 201 13.68 13.51 13.93
CA SER A 201 12.47 13.53 13.13
C SER A 201 12.76 13.68 11.63
N ALA A 202 13.70 14.55 11.24
CA ALA A 202 14.21 14.64 9.87
C ALA A 202 14.84 13.32 9.43
N LYS A 203 15.68 12.72 10.30
CA LYS A 203 16.30 11.41 10.02
C LYS A 203 15.27 10.30 9.76
N ALA A 204 14.18 10.27 10.52
CA ALA A 204 13.09 9.32 10.26
C ALA A 204 12.45 9.54 8.86
N MET A 205 12.32 10.79 8.42
CA MET A 205 11.83 11.11 7.07
C MET A 205 12.84 10.75 5.96
N GLU A 206 14.15 10.92 6.20
CA GLU A 206 15.21 10.44 5.29
C GLU A 206 15.11 8.93 5.08
N VAL A 207 14.95 8.18 6.18
CA VAL A 207 14.80 6.72 6.12
C VAL A 207 13.51 6.35 5.40
N PHE A 208 12.38 7.03 5.67
CA PHE A 208 11.14 6.82 4.95
C PHE A 208 11.32 7.00 3.43
N ALA A 209 12.01 8.05 3.00
CA ALA A 209 12.27 8.31 1.59
C ALA A 209 13.16 7.22 0.96
N ALA A 210 14.19 6.78 1.68
CA ALA A 210 15.04 5.66 1.29
C ALA A 210 14.27 4.33 1.16
N MET A 211 13.29 4.07 2.04
CA MET A 211 12.41 2.91 1.91
C MET A 211 11.59 2.97 0.61
N VAL A 212 11.05 4.14 0.27
CA VAL A 212 10.27 4.35 -0.96
C VAL A 212 11.16 4.19 -2.20
N GLU A 213 12.37 4.73 -2.20
CA GLU A 213 13.33 4.53 -3.30
C GLU A 213 13.69 3.05 -3.47
N CYS A 214 13.85 2.31 -2.37
CA CYS A 214 14.13 0.88 -2.45
C CYS A 214 12.93 0.07 -2.97
N ILE A 215 11.68 0.50 -2.72
CA ILE A 215 10.51 -0.08 -3.40
C ILE A 215 10.63 0.14 -4.91
N ASP A 216 10.87 1.39 -5.32
CA ASP A 216 10.98 1.77 -6.73
C ASP A 216 12.07 0.96 -7.46
N ALA A 217 13.26 0.84 -6.85
CA ALA A 217 14.34 0.02 -7.40
C ALA A 217 13.95 -1.45 -7.60
N ASN A 218 13.17 -2.04 -6.67
CA ASN A 218 12.73 -3.43 -6.79
C ASN A 218 11.53 -3.61 -7.74
N VAL A 219 10.69 -2.60 -7.90
CA VAL A 219 9.69 -2.55 -9.00
C VAL A 219 10.42 -2.48 -10.34
N GLY A 220 11.44 -1.63 -10.46
CA GLY A 220 12.31 -1.52 -11.63
C GLY A 220 12.90 -2.86 -12.05
N LYS A 221 13.51 -3.62 -11.14
CA LYS A 221 14.03 -4.98 -11.43
C LYS A 221 13.02 -5.89 -12.13
N VAL A 222 11.76 -5.86 -11.70
CA VAL A 222 10.69 -6.71 -12.25
C VAL A 222 10.23 -6.18 -13.60
N VAL A 223 9.98 -4.87 -13.71
CA VAL A 223 9.54 -4.23 -14.96
C VAL A 223 10.63 -4.35 -16.04
N ASP A 224 11.90 -4.09 -15.70
CA ASP A 224 13.04 -4.23 -16.61
C ASP A 224 13.17 -5.67 -17.12
N TYR A 225 12.90 -6.67 -16.28
CA TYR A 225 12.91 -8.06 -16.72
C TYR A 225 11.78 -8.36 -17.72
N LEU A 226 10.57 -7.86 -17.46
CA LEU A 226 9.44 -8.00 -18.38
C LEU A 226 9.72 -7.29 -19.72
N GLU A 227 10.40 -6.15 -19.70
CA GLU A 227 10.83 -5.46 -20.92
C GLU A 227 11.87 -6.29 -21.67
N GLN A 228 12.90 -6.79 -20.97
CA GLN A 228 13.95 -7.63 -21.55
C GLN A 228 13.44 -8.92 -22.19
N THR A 229 12.36 -9.51 -21.64
CA THR A 229 11.73 -10.71 -22.20
C THR A 229 10.60 -10.41 -23.19
N GLY A 230 10.32 -9.13 -23.48
CA GLY A 230 9.25 -8.73 -24.42
C GLY A 230 7.82 -8.95 -23.89
N GLU A 231 7.64 -9.16 -22.60
CA GLU A 231 6.34 -9.43 -21.96
C GLU A 231 5.66 -8.14 -21.46
N LEU A 232 6.42 -7.05 -21.25
CA LEU A 232 5.89 -5.80 -20.69
C LEU A 232 4.76 -5.20 -21.56
N ASP A 233 4.88 -5.28 -22.89
CA ASP A 233 3.86 -4.76 -23.82
C ASP A 233 2.53 -5.50 -23.74
N ASN A 234 2.51 -6.73 -23.23
CA ASN A 234 1.29 -7.49 -22.99
C ASN A 234 0.91 -7.55 -21.50
N THR A 235 1.55 -6.75 -20.65
CA THR A 235 1.33 -6.75 -19.20
C THR A 235 0.60 -5.49 -18.76
N MET A 236 -0.52 -5.65 -18.07
CA MET A 236 -1.08 -4.58 -17.23
C MET A 236 -0.23 -4.45 -15.97
N VAL A 237 0.41 -3.31 -15.79
CA VAL A 237 1.13 -2.98 -14.55
C VAL A 237 0.33 -1.92 -13.82
N CYS A 238 -0.03 -2.18 -12.56
CA CYS A 238 -0.62 -1.16 -11.70
C CYS A 238 0.11 -1.08 -10.35
N PHE A 239 0.16 0.13 -9.80
CA PHE A 239 0.80 0.43 -8.53
C PHE A 239 -0.14 1.26 -7.67
N MET A 240 -0.27 0.91 -6.40
CA MET A 240 -1.05 1.66 -5.43
C MET A 240 -0.52 1.52 -4.01
N SER A 241 -0.85 2.50 -3.17
CA SER A 241 -0.76 2.34 -1.72
C SER A 241 -2.03 1.64 -1.19
N ASP A 242 -1.92 0.93 -0.07
CA ASP A 242 -3.05 0.20 0.53
C ASP A 242 -3.96 1.09 1.41
N ASN A 243 -3.49 2.27 1.79
CA ASN A 243 -4.24 3.29 2.55
C ASN A 243 -3.49 4.65 2.51
N GLY A 244 -4.07 5.66 3.15
CA GLY A 244 -3.39 6.94 3.37
C GLY A 244 -2.09 6.82 4.18
N ALA A 245 -1.29 7.88 4.20
CA ALA A 245 -0.02 7.93 4.94
C ALA A 245 -0.19 7.62 6.45
N GLU A 246 0.83 7.10 7.12
CA GLU A 246 0.72 6.59 8.50
C GLU A 246 0.94 7.69 9.57
N GLY A 247 -0.09 8.47 9.88
CA GLY A 247 0.04 9.57 10.84
C GLY A 247 -0.11 9.22 12.31
N ALA A 248 -0.20 7.94 12.69
CA ALA A 248 -0.38 7.61 14.10
C ALA A 248 0.79 8.10 14.96
N ALA A 249 0.47 8.92 15.97
CA ALA A 249 1.37 9.24 17.07
C ALA A 249 1.33 8.08 18.08
N TYR A 250 2.02 6.98 17.78
CA TYR A 250 2.02 5.80 18.64
C TYR A 250 2.45 6.16 20.07
N GLU A 251 3.41 7.08 20.22
CA GLU A 251 3.85 7.64 21.50
C GLU A 251 2.76 8.37 22.30
N ALA A 252 1.59 8.65 21.72
CA ALA A 252 0.45 9.23 22.42
C ALA A 252 -0.51 8.16 22.96
N TYR A 253 -0.36 6.89 22.59
CA TYR A 253 -1.18 5.80 23.10
C TYR A 253 -0.67 5.30 24.46
N PRO A 254 -1.52 5.18 25.51
CA PRO A 254 -1.08 4.76 26.84
C PRO A 254 -0.31 3.44 26.86
N ILE A 255 -0.72 2.47 26.03
CA ILE A 255 -0.06 1.16 25.91
C ILE A 255 1.37 1.28 25.34
N VAL A 256 1.63 2.30 24.51
CA VAL A 256 2.94 2.56 23.91
C VAL A 256 3.82 3.37 24.86
N GLN A 257 3.28 4.43 25.50
CA GLN A 257 4.03 5.30 26.43
C GLN A 257 4.68 4.52 27.58
N GLY A 258 4.03 3.44 28.04
CA GLY A 258 4.54 2.57 29.08
C GLY A 258 5.56 1.55 28.57
N GLN A 259 5.09 0.32 28.41
CA GLN A 259 5.95 -0.86 28.23
C GLN A 259 6.75 -0.83 26.93
N MET A 260 6.16 -0.31 25.85
CA MET A 260 6.85 -0.28 24.55
C MET A 260 8.03 0.69 24.55
N MET A 261 7.87 1.93 25.02
CA MET A 261 8.97 2.89 25.05
C MET A 261 10.13 2.45 25.96
N GLN A 262 9.83 1.81 27.09
CA GLN A 262 10.84 1.22 27.97
C GLN A 262 11.58 0.07 27.28
N HIS A 263 10.85 -0.80 26.58
CA HIS A 263 11.42 -1.89 25.81
C HIS A 263 12.32 -1.38 24.68
N LEU A 264 11.86 -0.40 23.89
CA LEU A 264 12.64 0.22 22.83
C LEU A 264 13.93 0.86 23.37
N LYS A 265 13.86 1.55 24.51
CA LYS A 265 15.05 2.14 25.14
C LYS A 265 16.08 1.10 25.59
N LYS A 266 15.62 -0.10 25.99
CA LYS A 266 16.49 -1.17 26.50
C LYS A 266 17.08 -2.02 25.37
N TYR A 267 16.29 -2.33 24.34
CA TYR A 267 16.61 -3.36 23.35
C TYR A 267 16.84 -2.83 21.93
N TYR A 268 16.60 -1.54 21.68
CA TYR A 268 16.79 -0.91 20.38
C TYR A 268 17.69 0.31 20.50
N ASN A 269 18.38 0.64 19.40
CA ASN A 269 19.22 1.82 19.30
C ASN A 269 18.60 2.85 18.35
N ASN A 270 17.96 3.85 18.94
CA ASN A 270 17.36 5.00 18.25
C ASN A 270 18.25 6.28 18.35
N SER A 271 19.59 6.13 18.43
CA SER A 271 20.50 7.26 18.22
C SER A 271 20.38 7.78 16.77
N ILE A 272 20.69 9.06 16.54
CA ILE A 272 20.52 9.69 15.21
C ILE A 272 21.28 8.92 14.13
N GLU A 273 22.48 8.44 14.47
CA GLU A 273 23.36 7.72 13.56
C GLU A 273 22.86 6.30 13.26
N ASN A 274 21.93 5.76 14.06
CA ASN A 274 21.44 4.39 13.95
C ASN A 274 20.00 4.26 13.45
N ILE A 275 19.21 5.35 13.50
CA ILE A 275 17.86 5.37 12.93
C ILE A 275 17.92 4.93 11.46
N GLY A 276 17.18 3.86 11.14
CA GLY A 276 17.11 3.23 9.83
C GLY A 276 17.73 1.83 9.77
N ARG A 277 18.53 1.44 10.77
CA ARG A 277 19.14 0.10 10.83
C ARG A 277 18.23 -0.92 11.50
N GLY A 278 18.55 -2.20 11.35
CA GLY A 278 17.74 -3.33 11.83
C GLY A 278 17.44 -3.32 13.33
N ASP A 279 18.32 -2.78 14.16
CA ASP A 279 18.13 -2.64 15.61
C ASP A 279 17.56 -1.26 16.02
N SER A 280 17.06 -0.46 15.07
CA SER A 280 16.28 0.75 15.33
C SER A 280 14.78 0.49 15.15
N PHE A 281 13.94 1.26 15.83
CA PHE A 281 12.48 1.16 15.71
C PHE A 281 11.86 2.55 15.86
N VAL A 282 11.46 3.15 14.73
CA VAL A 282 10.84 4.48 14.69
C VAL A 282 9.67 4.54 13.71
N TRP A 283 8.85 5.57 13.86
CA TRP A 283 7.78 6.02 12.96
C TRP A 283 7.86 7.54 12.83
N TYR A 284 7.28 8.13 11.78
CA TYR A 284 7.44 9.57 11.51
C TYR A 284 6.32 10.47 12.07
N GLY A 285 5.24 9.88 12.60
CA GLY A 285 4.12 10.63 13.20
C GLY A 285 3.26 11.50 12.24
N PRO A 286 2.32 12.27 12.84
CA PRO A 286 1.20 12.89 12.12
C PRO A 286 1.57 14.06 11.20
N HIS A 287 2.64 14.81 11.51
CA HIS A 287 3.03 15.96 10.70
C HIS A 287 3.62 15.54 9.34
N TRP A 288 4.53 14.56 9.33
CA TRP A 288 5.09 14.02 8.08
C TRP A 288 4.03 13.30 7.25
N ALA A 289 3.12 12.55 7.87
CA ALA A 289 1.99 11.94 7.18
C ALA A 289 1.09 12.96 6.47
N GLN A 290 0.74 14.06 7.16
CA GLN A 290 -0.12 15.10 6.58
C GLN A 290 0.58 15.97 5.54
N ALA A 291 1.92 15.98 5.50
CA ALA A 291 2.67 16.52 4.37
C ALA A 291 2.46 15.67 3.09
N ALA A 292 2.21 14.37 3.23
CA ALA A 292 1.97 13.47 2.11
C ALA A 292 0.49 13.38 1.69
N THR A 293 -0.45 13.52 2.63
CA THR A 293 -1.90 13.42 2.33
C THR A 293 -2.52 14.73 1.87
N ALA A 294 -1.88 15.88 2.12
CA ALA A 294 -2.37 17.18 1.68
C ALA A 294 -2.76 17.17 0.19
N PRO A 295 -3.86 17.84 -0.22
CA PRO A 295 -4.73 18.72 0.58
C PRO A 295 -5.75 17.97 1.47
N SER A 296 -5.77 16.64 1.44
CA SER A 296 -6.79 15.85 2.10
C SER A 296 -6.75 15.93 3.63
N ARG A 297 -7.92 15.74 4.23
CA ARG A 297 -8.09 15.71 5.68
C ARG A 297 -7.53 14.41 6.29
N LEU A 298 -6.61 14.55 7.24
CA LEU A 298 -6.03 13.48 8.06
C LEU A 298 -5.25 12.45 7.24
N TYR A 299 -5.26 11.18 7.67
CA TYR A 299 -4.31 10.14 7.29
C TYR A 299 -4.89 8.74 7.57
N LYS A 300 -4.08 7.67 7.50
CA LYS A 300 -4.45 6.26 7.74
C LYS A 300 -5.39 6.06 8.93
N ALA A 301 -6.27 5.06 8.82
CA ALA A 301 -7.28 4.67 9.81
C ALA A 301 -8.40 5.70 10.06
N PHE A 302 -8.47 6.75 9.25
CA PHE A 302 -9.63 7.63 9.12
C PHE A 302 -10.38 7.37 7.81
N THR A 303 -11.69 7.62 7.80
CA THR A 303 -12.56 7.48 6.63
C THR A 303 -12.64 8.75 5.78
N THR A 304 -11.87 9.79 6.13
CA THR A 304 -11.67 11.01 5.33
C THR A 304 -10.76 10.74 4.14
N GLU A 305 -10.72 11.66 3.17
CA GLU A 305 -9.88 11.52 1.98
C GLU A 305 -8.40 11.25 2.29
N GLY A 306 -7.85 11.77 3.40
CA GLY A 306 -6.46 11.52 3.77
C GLY A 306 -6.18 10.08 4.17
N GLY A 307 -7.21 9.32 4.56
CA GLY A 307 -7.09 7.90 4.91
C GLY A 307 -7.47 6.94 3.79
N VAL A 308 -8.28 7.37 2.81
CA VAL A 308 -8.84 6.46 1.77
C VAL A 308 -8.49 6.84 0.32
N ARG A 309 -8.07 8.08 0.04
CA ARG A 309 -7.59 8.49 -1.30
C ARG A 309 -6.10 8.21 -1.40
N VAL A 310 -5.73 7.26 -2.24
CA VAL A 310 -4.35 6.79 -2.42
C VAL A 310 -3.86 7.06 -3.84
N PRO A 311 -2.53 7.19 -4.07
CA PRO A 311 -2.01 7.23 -5.44
C PRO A 311 -2.28 5.88 -6.13
N PHE A 312 -2.69 5.96 -7.39
CA PHE A 312 -2.85 4.82 -8.28
C PHE A 312 -2.26 5.20 -9.65
N VAL A 313 -1.42 4.32 -10.19
CA VAL A 313 -0.88 4.44 -11.56
C VAL A 313 -1.07 3.11 -12.25
N ALA A 314 -1.50 3.15 -13.51
CA ALA A 314 -1.63 1.96 -14.34
C ALA A 314 -1.02 2.19 -15.73
N ARG A 315 -0.33 1.16 -16.22
CA ARG A 315 0.11 0.98 -17.60
C ARG A 315 -0.65 -0.22 -18.16
N PHE A 316 -1.36 -0.03 -19.26
CA PHE A 316 -2.09 -1.10 -19.93
C PHE A 316 -1.25 -1.77 -21.02
N PRO A 317 -1.60 -3.01 -21.42
CA PRO A 317 -1.05 -3.65 -22.60
C PRO A 317 -1.20 -2.78 -23.86
N SER A 318 -0.25 -2.88 -24.78
CA SER A 318 -0.18 -2.06 -26.00
C SER A 318 -1.34 -2.30 -26.97
N ASN A 319 -2.08 -3.40 -26.82
CA ASN A 319 -3.29 -3.71 -27.58
C ASN A 319 -4.57 -3.13 -26.96
N VAL A 320 -4.50 -2.52 -25.77
CA VAL A 320 -5.62 -1.78 -25.17
C VAL A 320 -5.59 -0.36 -25.70
N GLU A 321 -6.62 0.01 -26.46
CA GLU A 321 -6.80 1.40 -26.89
C GLU A 321 -7.19 2.25 -25.69
N THR A 322 -6.37 3.24 -25.37
CA THR A 322 -6.69 4.21 -24.32
C THR A 322 -7.26 5.47 -24.94
N ARG A 323 -8.16 6.12 -24.23
CA ARG A 323 -8.77 7.40 -24.66
C ARG A 323 -7.72 8.45 -25.04
N SER A 324 -7.95 9.12 -26.17
CA SER A 324 -6.99 10.03 -26.84
C SER A 324 -7.10 11.49 -26.41
N ASP A 325 -8.13 11.84 -25.65
CA ASP A 325 -8.41 13.18 -25.14
C ASP A 325 -7.43 13.61 -24.03
N GLY A 326 -6.60 12.69 -23.53
CA GLY A 326 -6.03 12.80 -22.20
C GLY A 326 -7.16 12.73 -21.17
N PHE A 327 -6.92 12.20 -19.98
CA PHE A 327 -7.99 12.07 -18.98
C PHE A 327 -8.38 13.44 -18.34
N ILE A 328 -8.56 14.47 -19.18
CA ILE A 328 -8.86 15.85 -18.83
C ILE A 328 -10.30 15.92 -18.30
N ASP A 329 -10.48 16.59 -17.16
CA ASP A 329 -11.80 16.99 -16.68
C ASP A 329 -12.48 17.90 -17.71
N GLY A 330 -13.52 17.42 -18.40
CA GLY A 330 -14.27 18.19 -19.40
C GLY A 330 -15.10 17.30 -20.33
N PRO A 331 -16.02 17.88 -21.14
CA PRO A 331 -16.80 17.13 -22.12
C PRO A 331 -15.88 16.59 -23.23
N VAL A 332 -16.07 15.32 -23.56
CA VAL A 332 -15.22 14.56 -24.48
C VAL A 332 -15.99 14.28 -25.77
N GLU A 333 -15.39 14.59 -26.92
CA GLU A 333 -15.87 14.07 -28.20
C GLU A 333 -15.53 12.58 -28.27
N VAL A 334 -16.58 11.74 -28.18
CA VAL A 334 -16.46 10.29 -28.37
C VAL A 334 -15.99 10.05 -29.80
N ALA A 335 -14.79 9.46 -29.97
CA ALA A 335 -14.26 9.13 -31.28
C ALA A 335 -15.15 8.10 -31.96
N SER A 336 -15.84 8.50 -33.03
CA SER A 336 -16.52 7.59 -33.93
C SER A 336 -15.47 6.84 -34.76
N SER A 337 -15.30 5.55 -34.45
CA SER A 337 -14.68 4.51 -35.29
C SER A 337 -13.24 4.72 -35.78
N GLY A 338 -12.34 3.85 -35.33
CA GLY A 338 -11.38 3.19 -36.22
C GLY A 338 -9.96 3.73 -36.29
N SER A 339 -9.45 4.42 -35.27
CA SER A 339 -8.03 4.82 -35.25
C SER A 339 -7.37 4.46 -33.93
N HIS A 340 -6.42 3.51 -33.97
CA HIS A 340 -5.44 3.29 -32.92
C HIS A 340 -4.71 4.60 -32.63
N VAL A 341 -4.78 5.08 -31.39
CA VAL A 341 -3.98 6.23 -30.93
C VAL A 341 -3.16 5.81 -29.72
N SER A 342 -1.85 5.79 -29.88
CA SER A 342 -0.89 5.68 -28.79
C SER A 342 -0.84 7.00 -28.03
N VAL A 343 -1.10 6.98 -26.72
CA VAL A 343 -0.88 8.13 -25.85
C VAL A 343 0.65 8.28 -25.66
N GLU A 344 1.29 9.17 -26.43
CA GLU A 344 2.75 9.44 -26.31
C GLU A 344 3.14 10.05 -24.94
N LYS A 345 2.19 10.62 -24.20
CA LYS A 345 2.39 11.24 -22.88
C LYS A 345 1.31 10.80 -21.93
N GLY A 346 1.68 10.11 -20.85
CA GLY A 346 0.75 9.67 -19.81
C GLY A 346 -0.18 10.79 -19.31
N SER A 347 -1.31 10.38 -18.74
CA SER A 347 -2.46 11.24 -18.44
C SER A 347 -2.89 11.09 -16.98
N ILE A 348 -3.57 12.10 -16.45
CA ILE A 348 -4.09 12.14 -15.07
C ILE A 348 -5.60 12.20 -15.16
N THR A 349 -6.30 11.38 -14.37
CA THR A 349 -7.75 11.41 -14.23
C THR A 349 -8.18 11.72 -12.81
N HIS A 350 -9.34 12.36 -12.68
CA HIS A 350 -10.04 12.53 -11.42
C HIS A 350 -11.34 11.73 -11.35
N ASP A 351 -11.57 10.81 -12.30
CA ASP A 351 -12.71 9.89 -12.25
C ASP A 351 -12.70 9.08 -10.95
N PHE A 352 -13.89 8.85 -10.40
CA PHE A 352 -14.00 8.09 -9.17
C PHE A 352 -13.72 6.62 -9.43
N ALA A 353 -12.79 6.04 -8.67
CA ALA A 353 -12.50 4.62 -8.68
C ALA A 353 -12.17 4.12 -7.27
N THR A 354 -12.29 2.81 -7.07
CA THR A 354 -12.02 2.13 -5.81
C THR A 354 -11.19 0.86 -6.05
N VAL A 355 -10.56 0.36 -4.98
CA VAL A 355 -9.86 -0.95 -5.04
C VAL A 355 -10.78 -2.11 -5.45
N MET A 356 -12.10 -1.96 -5.26
CA MET A 356 -13.08 -2.99 -5.63
C MET A 356 -13.23 -3.13 -7.15
N ASP A 357 -12.76 -2.14 -7.92
CA ASP A 357 -12.87 -2.08 -9.38
C ASP A 357 -11.71 -2.81 -10.08
N LEU A 358 -10.63 -3.13 -9.36
CA LEU A 358 -9.48 -3.86 -9.92
C LEU A 358 -9.82 -5.29 -10.31
N CYS A 359 -10.54 -6.02 -9.44
CA CYS A 359 -10.94 -7.40 -9.72
C CYS A 359 -11.80 -7.52 -11.00
N PRO A 360 -12.92 -6.79 -11.15
CA PRO A 360 -13.71 -6.85 -12.39
C PRO A 360 -12.92 -6.41 -13.61
N THR A 361 -12.08 -5.37 -13.51
CA THR A 361 -11.22 -4.92 -14.61
C THR A 361 -10.27 -6.03 -15.09
N ILE A 362 -9.54 -6.67 -14.16
CA ILE A 362 -8.59 -7.74 -14.48
C ILE A 362 -9.30 -8.97 -15.06
N LEU A 363 -10.46 -9.33 -14.50
CA LEU A 363 -11.26 -10.46 -14.99
C LEU A 363 -11.81 -10.19 -16.40
N GLU A 364 -12.27 -8.97 -16.70
CA GLU A 364 -12.73 -8.60 -18.04
C GLU A 364 -11.57 -8.65 -19.06
N MET A 365 -10.39 -8.11 -18.71
CA MET A 365 -9.19 -8.21 -19.55
C MET A 365 -8.75 -9.66 -19.79
N ALA A 366 -8.93 -10.54 -18.80
CA ALA A 366 -8.62 -11.97 -18.91
C ALA A 366 -9.71 -12.76 -19.68
N GLY A 367 -10.85 -12.15 -19.99
CA GLY A 367 -11.99 -12.86 -20.58
C GLY A 367 -12.64 -13.86 -19.63
N VAL A 368 -12.56 -13.63 -18.31
CA VAL A 368 -13.02 -14.55 -17.26
C VAL A 368 -14.24 -13.98 -16.53
N ALA A 369 -15.30 -14.78 -16.38
CA ALA A 369 -16.47 -14.40 -15.60
C ALA A 369 -16.27 -14.68 -14.10
N HIS A 370 -16.80 -13.81 -13.24
CA HIS A 370 -16.81 -14.06 -11.79
C HIS A 370 -17.81 -15.18 -11.44
N PRO A 371 -17.44 -16.17 -10.61
CA PRO A 371 -18.23 -17.39 -10.40
C PRO A 371 -19.41 -17.23 -9.41
N ALA A 372 -19.77 -16.01 -9.01
CA ALA A 372 -20.88 -15.82 -8.09
C ALA A 372 -22.21 -16.32 -8.71
N PRO A 373 -23.12 -16.93 -7.92
CA PRO A 373 -23.08 -17.02 -6.46
C PRO A 373 -22.40 -18.28 -5.90
N ASN A 374 -21.84 -19.18 -6.73
CA ASN A 374 -21.30 -20.47 -6.27
C ASN A 374 -19.90 -20.74 -6.82
N TYR A 375 -18.95 -21.03 -5.92
CA TYR A 375 -17.58 -21.37 -6.30
C TYR A 375 -17.11 -22.59 -5.52
N LYS A 376 -16.61 -23.64 -6.21
CA LYS A 376 -16.08 -24.87 -5.60
C LYS A 376 -16.96 -25.46 -4.48
N GLY A 377 -18.29 -25.46 -4.68
CA GLY A 377 -19.26 -26.03 -3.74
C GLY A 377 -19.65 -25.15 -2.55
N ARG A 378 -19.20 -23.88 -2.50
CA ARG A 378 -19.58 -22.90 -1.47
C ARG A 378 -20.27 -21.68 -2.08
N ASN A 379 -21.17 -21.05 -1.31
CA ASN A 379 -21.78 -19.78 -1.67
C ASN A 379 -20.78 -18.63 -1.50
N ILE A 380 -20.72 -17.74 -2.49
CA ILE A 380 -19.89 -16.54 -2.47
C ILE A 380 -20.71 -15.29 -2.81
N VAL A 381 -20.24 -14.13 -2.34
CA VAL A 381 -20.84 -12.84 -2.68
C VAL A 381 -20.40 -12.37 -4.08
N PRO A 382 -21.24 -11.62 -4.81
CA PRO A 382 -20.83 -10.96 -6.05
C PRO A 382 -19.87 -9.80 -5.78
N MET A 383 -19.15 -9.37 -6.82
CA MET A 383 -18.33 -8.16 -6.76
C MET A 383 -19.21 -6.93 -6.57
N ARG A 384 -18.68 -5.94 -5.84
CA ARG A 384 -19.32 -4.64 -5.63
C ARG A 384 -18.78 -3.53 -6.52
N GLY A 385 -17.54 -3.70 -7.01
CA GLY A 385 -16.93 -2.78 -7.95
C GLY A 385 -17.34 -3.08 -9.39
N GLU A 386 -16.98 -2.17 -10.28
CA GLU A 386 -17.27 -2.20 -11.71
C GLU A 386 -15.95 -2.16 -12.49
N SER A 387 -15.96 -2.68 -13.72
CA SER A 387 -14.75 -2.64 -14.55
C SER A 387 -14.50 -1.22 -15.06
N MET A 388 -13.23 -0.79 -14.96
CA MET A 388 -12.77 0.50 -15.47
C MET A 388 -12.57 0.48 -16.99
N LEU A 389 -12.63 -0.67 -17.67
CA LEU A 389 -12.24 -0.78 -19.09
C LEU A 389 -13.04 0.14 -20.01
N SER A 390 -14.36 0.23 -19.82
CA SER A 390 -15.19 1.12 -20.64
C SER A 390 -14.76 2.59 -20.50
N PHE A 391 -14.32 3.00 -19.32
CA PHE A 391 -13.81 4.34 -19.07
C PHE A 391 -12.41 4.54 -19.69
N ILE A 392 -11.53 3.57 -19.52
CA ILE A 392 -10.14 3.59 -20.04
C ILE A 392 -10.13 3.65 -21.57
N GLU A 393 -11.02 2.89 -22.22
CA GLU A 393 -11.16 2.80 -23.67
C GLU A 393 -12.05 3.92 -24.25
N GLY A 394 -12.49 4.87 -23.43
CA GLY A 394 -13.28 6.03 -23.88
C GLY A 394 -14.70 5.71 -24.33
N ARG A 395 -15.22 4.52 -24.00
CA ARG A 395 -16.62 4.11 -24.26
C ARG A 395 -17.59 4.67 -23.21
N SER A 396 -17.10 5.05 -22.04
CA SER A 396 -17.86 5.76 -21.00
C SER A 396 -17.12 7.00 -20.49
N HIS A 397 -17.89 7.96 -19.97
CA HIS A 397 -17.33 9.19 -19.38
C HIS A 397 -16.72 8.96 -17.99
N SER A 398 -17.23 7.96 -17.26
CA SER A 398 -16.80 7.59 -15.92
C SER A 398 -16.87 6.08 -15.74
N THR A 399 -16.16 5.55 -14.73
CA THR A 399 -16.27 4.16 -14.29
C THR A 399 -17.61 3.91 -13.61
N HIS A 400 -18.05 4.86 -12.79
CA HIS A 400 -19.27 4.77 -11.98
C HIS A 400 -20.27 5.86 -12.37
N SER A 401 -21.57 5.63 -12.16
CA SER A 401 -22.62 6.64 -12.36
C SER A 401 -22.55 7.78 -11.32
N GLU A 402 -23.16 8.93 -11.63
CA GLU A 402 -23.21 10.09 -10.71
C GLU A 402 -23.95 9.81 -9.39
N ASP A 403 -24.78 8.75 -9.34
CA ASP A 403 -25.51 8.29 -8.16
C ASP A 403 -24.87 7.04 -7.51
N HIS A 404 -23.69 6.63 -7.93
CA HIS A 404 -22.98 5.48 -7.36
C HIS A 404 -22.69 5.70 -5.87
N VAL A 405 -22.97 4.68 -5.06
CA VAL A 405 -22.82 4.73 -3.60
C VAL A 405 -21.72 3.81 -3.10
N THR A 406 -20.74 4.40 -2.40
CA THR A 406 -19.66 3.66 -1.74
C THR A 406 -19.62 3.97 -0.25
N GLY A 407 -19.44 2.94 0.59
CA GLY A 407 -19.37 3.06 2.04
C GLY A 407 -18.05 2.56 2.61
N TRP A 408 -17.60 3.20 3.69
CA TRP A 408 -16.42 2.80 4.47
C TRP A 408 -16.77 2.78 5.96
N GLU A 409 -16.27 1.76 6.67
CA GLU A 409 -16.24 1.72 8.13
C GLU A 409 -14.89 1.15 8.56
N THR A 410 -14.23 1.83 9.50
CA THR A 410 -13.06 1.28 10.18
C THR A 410 -12.86 1.96 11.53
N CYS A 411 -12.52 1.17 12.55
CA CYS A 411 -12.20 1.67 13.89
C CYS A 411 -13.30 2.60 14.47
N GLY A 412 -14.58 2.32 14.18
CA GLY A 412 -15.71 3.11 14.67
C GLY A 412 -15.90 4.45 13.94
N ARG A 413 -15.16 4.67 12.84
CA ARG A 413 -15.32 5.81 11.93
C ARG A 413 -16.02 5.32 10.68
N ALA A 414 -16.87 6.16 10.09
CA ALA A 414 -17.62 5.80 8.89
C ALA A 414 -17.58 6.91 7.84
N ALA A 415 -17.80 6.54 6.58
CA ALA A 415 -18.13 7.47 5.52
C ALA A 415 -19.06 6.81 4.50
N VAL A 416 -19.89 7.63 3.86
CA VAL A 416 -20.69 7.23 2.69
C VAL A 416 -20.53 8.32 1.64
N ARG A 417 -20.25 7.90 0.39
CA ARG A 417 -20.16 8.76 -0.79
C ARG A 417 -21.28 8.41 -1.76
N CYS A 418 -21.93 9.40 -2.35
CA CYS A 418 -22.87 9.30 -3.47
C CYS A 418 -22.49 10.37 -4.50
N GLY A 419 -22.01 9.97 -5.68
CA GLY A 419 -21.35 10.91 -6.60
C GLY A 419 -20.22 11.64 -5.89
N ASP A 420 -20.20 12.98 -5.92
CA ASP A 420 -19.22 13.79 -5.20
C ASP A 420 -19.64 14.23 -3.78
N TRP A 421 -20.82 13.81 -3.33
CA TRP A 421 -21.27 14.07 -1.97
C TRP A 421 -20.73 13.00 -1.03
N LYS A 422 -19.93 13.41 -0.03
CA LYS A 422 -19.42 12.50 1.00
C LYS A 422 -19.77 12.98 2.40
N ILE A 423 -20.47 12.13 3.17
CA ILE A 423 -20.68 12.32 4.61
C ILE A 423 -19.67 11.49 5.39
N VAL A 424 -19.13 12.06 6.48
CA VAL A 424 -18.13 11.42 7.33
C VAL A 424 -18.58 11.46 8.79
N PHE A 425 -18.39 10.35 9.50
CA PHE A 425 -18.56 10.24 10.94
C PHE A 425 -17.23 9.89 11.62
N ILE A 426 -16.73 10.78 12.46
CA ILE A 426 -15.57 10.55 13.33
C ILE A 426 -16.04 10.74 14.78
N PRO A 427 -15.97 9.72 15.64
CA PRO A 427 -16.35 9.84 17.04
C PRO A 427 -15.54 10.94 17.76
N LYS A 428 -16.17 11.66 18.69
CA LYS A 428 -15.42 12.52 19.61
C LYS A 428 -14.46 11.67 20.44
N ARG A 429 -13.24 12.17 20.69
CA ARG A 429 -12.26 11.49 21.56
C ARG A 429 -12.91 11.22 22.92
N ARG A 430 -13.13 9.94 23.27
CA ARG A 430 -13.50 9.54 24.63
C ARG A 430 -12.20 9.52 25.45
N TRP A 431 -11.91 10.63 26.12
CA TRP A 431 -10.96 10.61 27.23
C TRP A 431 -11.62 9.89 28.40
N THR A 432 -11.46 8.57 28.48
CA THR A 432 -11.67 7.87 29.76
C THR A 432 -10.36 7.96 30.51
N VAL A 433 -10.23 8.99 31.33
CA VAL A 433 -9.29 8.95 32.46
C VAL A 433 -9.83 7.86 33.37
N VAL A 434 -9.25 6.66 33.31
CA VAL A 434 -9.41 5.70 34.39
C VAL A 434 -8.48 6.20 35.49
N GLN A 435 -9.03 7.03 36.38
CA GLN A 435 -8.44 7.23 37.70
C GLN A 435 -8.72 5.95 38.49
N ASP A 436 -7.68 5.17 38.74
CA ASP A 436 -7.61 4.29 39.91
C ASP A 436 -6.62 4.89 40.91
#